data_AF-A0A060LQ48-F1
#
_entry.id   AF-A0A060LQ48-F1
#
_cell.length_a   1.000
_cell.length_b   1.000
_cell.length_c   1.000
_cell.angle_alpha   90.00
_cell.angle_beta   90.00
_cell.angle_gamma   90.00
#
_symmetry.space_group_name_H-M   'P 1'
#
loop_
_entity.id
_entity.type
_entity.pdbx_description
1 polymer ?
#
loop_
_entity_poly.entity_id
_entity_poly.type
_entity_poly.pdbx_seq_one_letter_code
_entity_poly.pdbx_strand_id
1 'polypeptide(L)'
;MDFNQGDVYAYQLPNGYYSVMKVLEYDVNNKRDGVLFTLTSYFDHAIPSLDDERLELPFKDYDRSVAETIDVNDLIFVGNRPLNQKEAERLLKTRGTIGGVSLFYFLIKPYVMWLDNHDPKSADLYLGELRKKEEAESEKKVTPLPSKAFWEIISLIDFDADDPLEKARDKLASMTEKQIIQFEKVLAQKLYKLDTEKHARSIGEAAYVDEETFFSPDFFLYARCLAVAKGKDFYEHVVKHPEAMPKDDEFEELLTLAAEAFEEKTEDEWDYVPSKDYETFSNERGWR
;
A
#
# COMPACT_ATOMS: atom_id res chain seq x y z
N MET A 1 5.13 -25.58 -0.33
CA MET A 1 4.33 -26.23 -1.38
C MET A 1 5.09 -26.06 -2.67
N ASP A 2 5.23 -27.13 -3.46
CA ASP A 2 5.80 -27.06 -4.80
C ASP A 2 4.70 -27.41 -5.79
N PHE A 3 4.62 -26.68 -6.90
CA PHE A 3 3.57 -26.84 -7.91
C PHE A 3 4.13 -27.47 -9.19
N ASN A 4 3.31 -28.24 -9.90
CA ASN A 4 3.61 -28.72 -11.24
C ASN A 4 2.67 -28.08 -12.27
N GLN A 5 3.15 -27.97 -13.51
CA GLN A 5 2.31 -27.54 -14.62
C GLN A 5 1.09 -28.46 -14.76
N GLY A 6 -0.09 -27.84 -14.89
CA GLY A 6 -1.37 -28.52 -15.00
C GLY A 6 -2.00 -28.91 -13.65
N ASP A 7 -1.32 -28.69 -12.52
CA ASP A 7 -1.94 -28.97 -11.23
C ASP A 7 -3.18 -28.08 -11.01
N VAL A 8 -4.25 -28.69 -10.51
CA VAL A 8 -5.52 -28.05 -10.19
C VAL A 8 -5.69 -28.06 -8.68
N TYR A 9 -5.90 -26.88 -8.10
CA TYR A 9 -6.14 -26.71 -6.67
C TYR A 9 -7.45 -25.97 -6.42
N ALA A 10 -8.25 -26.51 -5.50
CA ALA A 10 -9.45 -25.86 -4.98
C ALA A 10 -9.16 -25.18 -3.64
N TYR A 11 -9.80 -24.05 -3.39
CA TYR A 11 -9.74 -23.29 -2.15
C TYR A 11 -11.15 -23.04 -1.63
N GLN A 12 -11.44 -23.42 -0.39
CA GLN A 12 -12.76 -23.22 0.20
C GLN A 12 -12.93 -21.79 0.69
N LEU A 13 -13.98 -21.14 0.23
CA LEU A 13 -14.33 -19.76 0.50
C LEU A 13 -15.23 -19.65 1.74
N PRO A 14 -15.35 -18.46 2.37
CA PRO A 14 -16.14 -18.28 3.59
C PRO A 14 -17.63 -18.64 3.45
N ASN A 15 -18.20 -18.52 2.25
CA ASN A 15 -19.57 -18.93 1.95
C ASN A 15 -19.72 -20.44 1.67
N GLY A 16 -18.64 -21.23 1.80
CA GLY A 16 -18.63 -22.66 1.54
C GLY A 16 -18.56 -23.04 0.05
N TYR A 17 -18.36 -22.08 -0.85
CA TYR A 17 -18.03 -22.35 -2.26
C TYR A 17 -16.55 -22.63 -2.43
N TYR A 18 -16.16 -23.19 -3.56
CA TYR A 18 -14.78 -23.39 -3.95
C TYR A 18 -14.39 -22.47 -5.10
N SER A 19 -13.29 -21.74 -4.96
CA SER A 19 -12.55 -21.17 -6.10
C SER A 19 -11.44 -22.13 -6.51
N VAL A 20 -11.10 -22.14 -7.80
CA VAL A 20 -10.16 -23.14 -8.33
C VAL A 20 -9.12 -22.48 -9.21
N MET A 21 -7.86 -22.77 -8.96
CA MET A 21 -6.72 -22.37 -9.77
C MET A 21 -6.16 -23.55 -10.55
N LYS A 22 -5.68 -23.30 -11.77
CA LYS A 22 -4.90 -24.25 -12.58
C LYS A 22 -3.51 -23.67 -12.82
N VAL A 23 -2.49 -24.40 -12.42
CA VAL A 23 -1.09 -23.97 -12.53
C VAL A 23 -0.66 -24.05 -13.99
N LEU A 24 -0.16 -22.94 -14.54
CA LEU A 24 0.39 -22.88 -15.88
C LEU A 24 1.92 -23.07 -15.86
N GLU A 25 2.61 -22.44 -14.90
CA GLU A 25 4.06 -22.50 -14.75
C GLU A 25 4.47 -22.25 -13.30
N TYR A 26 5.49 -22.96 -12.83
CA TYR A 26 6.14 -22.71 -11.54
C TYR A 26 7.60 -23.16 -11.61
N ASP A 27 8.54 -22.25 -11.32
CA ASP A 27 9.95 -22.61 -11.21
C ASP A 27 10.31 -22.94 -9.76
N VAL A 28 10.48 -24.23 -9.48
CA VAL A 28 10.88 -24.73 -8.15
C VAL A 28 12.26 -24.21 -7.74
N ASN A 29 13.15 -23.92 -8.70
CA ASN A 29 14.50 -23.43 -8.45
C ASN A 29 14.55 -21.90 -8.31
N ASN A 30 13.56 -21.18 -8.87
CA ASN A 30 13.45 -19.73 -8.77
C ASN A 30 12.07 -19.29 -8.25
N LYS A 31 11.82 -19.57 -6.97
CA LYS A 31 10.54 -19.24 -6.30
C LYS A 31 10.20 -17.74 -6.27
N ARG A 32 11.14 -16.86 -6.61
CA ARG A 32 10.91 -15.40 -6.70
C ARG A 32 10.01 -15.03 -7.88
N ASP A 33 9.97 -15.88 -8.91
CA ASP A 33 9.13 -15.67 -10.09
C ASP A 33 7.63 -15.90 -9.82
N GLY A 34 7.30 -16.41 -8.63
CA GLY A 34 5.94 -16.75 -8.25
C GLY A 34 5.38 -17.97 -8.96
N VAL A 35 4.10 -18.23 -8.73
CA VAL A 35 3.31 -19.21 -9.47
C VAL A 35 2.48 -18.51 -10.54
N LEU A 36 2.62 -18.94 -11.79
CA LEU A 36 1.76 -18.53 -12.88
C LEU A 36 0.60 -19.51 -12.99
N PHE A 37 -0.62 -19.00 -12.96
CA PHE A 37 -1.83 -19.80 -12.96
C PHE A 37 -2.98 -19.10 -13.69
N THR A 38 -4.02 -19.87 -14.00
CA THR A 38 -5.33 -19.36 -14.38
C THR A 38 -6.27 -19.54 -13.20
N LEU A 39 -7.00 -18.48 -12.82
CA LEU A 39 -8.15 -18.63 -11.94
C LEU A 39 -9.31 -19.09 -12.82
N THR A 40 -9.87 -20.26 -12.53
CA THR A 40 -10.92 -20.86 -13.35
C THR A 40 -12.29 -20.30 -12.98
N SER A 41 -13.26 -20.41 -13.88
CA SER A 41 -14.65 -19.98 -13.66
C SER A 41 -15.44 -20.89 -12.70
N TYR A 42 -14.81 -21.95 -12.19
CA TYR A 42 -15.43 -22.83 -11.21
C TYR A 42 -15.72 -22.08 -9.91
N PHE A 43 -17.00 -22.11 -9.51
CA PHE A 43 -17.48 -21.53 -8.27
C PHE A 43 -18.73 -22.30 -7.83
N ASP A 44 -18.54 -23.28 -6.95
CA ASP A 44 -19.62 -24.18 -6.50
C ASP A 44 -19.38 -24.71 -5.08
N HIS A 45 -20.39 -25.31 -4.46
CA HIS A 45 -20.29 -25.88 -3.11
C HIS A 45 -19.59 -27.25 -3.06
N ALA A 46 -19.48 -27.93 -4.19
CA ALA A 46 -18.76 -29.18 -4.30
C ALA A 46 -17.30 -28.93 -4.69
N ILE A 47 -16.41 -29.86 -4.35
CA ILE A 47 -15.07 -29.90 -4.95
C ILE A 47 -15.25 -30.32 -6.41
N PRO A 48 -14.59 -29.66 -7.39
CA PRO A 48 -14.71 -30.03 -8.80
C PRO A 48 -14.25 -31.46 -9.07
N SER A 49 -14.90 -32.14 -10.02
CA SER A 49 -14.25 -33.25 -10.73
C SER A 49 -13.25 -32.70 -11.74
N LEU A 50 -12.18 -33.45 -12.03
CA LEU A 50 -11.14 -33.01 -12.97
C LEU A 50 -11.66 -32.76 -14.40
N ASP A 51 -12.76 -33.41 -14.77
CA ASP A 51 -13.43 -33.28 -16.08
C ASP A 51 -14.40 -32.09 -16.16
N ASP A 52 -14.58 -31.31 -15.10
CA ASP A 52 -15.51 -30.16 -15.12
C ASP A 52 -15.03 -29.11 -16.14
N GLU A 53 -15.91 -28.73 -17.06
CA GLU A 53 -15.58 -27.81 -18.16
C GLU A 53 -15.24 -26.40 -17.66
N ARG A 54 -15.75 -26.00 -16.49
CA ARG A 54 -15.47 -24.69 -15.90
C ARG A 54 -13.99 -24.51 -15.52
N LEU A 55 -13.25 -25.62 -15.37
CA LEU A 55 -11.80 -25.62 -15.11
C LEU A 55 -10.97 -25.12 -16.29
N GLU A 56 -11.52 -25.13 -17.50
CA GLU A 56 -10.84 -24.70 -18.73
C GLU A 56 -11.16 -23.24 -19.09
N LEU A 57 -12.18 -22.68 -18.44
CA LEU A 57 -12.66 -21.33 -18.65
C LEU A 57 -12.09 -20.41 -17.56
N PRO A 58 -11.50 -19.26 -17.92
CA PRO A 58 -11.01 -18.33 -16.93
C PRO A 58 -12.16 -17.63 -16.21
N PHE A 59 -11.93 -17.29 -14.94
CA PHE A 59 -12.79 -16.37 -14.22
C PHE A 59 -12.55 -14.95 -14.75
N LYS A 60 -13.47 -14.45 -15.58
CA LYS A 60 -13.36 -13.11 -16.20
C LYS A 60 -11.99 -12.92 -16.87
N ASP A 61 -11.29 -11.83 -16.54
CA ASP A 61 -9.99 -11.44 -17.11
C ASP A 61 -8.80 -12.10 -16.38
N TYR A 62 -9.04 -13.00 -15.41
CA TYR A 62 -7.99 -13.74 -14.68
C TYR A 62 -7.53 -14.98 -15.44
N ASP A 63 -7.41 -14.87 -16.77
CA ASP A 63 -6.97 -15.97 -17.62
C ASP A 63 -5.47 -16.27 -17.50
N ARG A 64 -4.72 -15.31 -16.94
CA ARG A 64 -3.31 -15.42 -16.58
C ARG A 64 -3.01 -14.54 -15.38
N SER A 65 -2.56 -15.14 -14.28
CA SER A 65 -2.25 -14.45 -13.03
C SER A 65 -0.93 -14.96 -12.45
N VAL A 66 -0.13 -14.07 -11.87
CA VAL A 66 1.10 -14.41 -11.16
C VAL A 66 0.90 -14.10 -9.69
N ALA A 67 1.10 -15.09 -8.82
CA ALA A 67 1.19 -14.88 -7.38
C ALA A 67 2.63 -15.09 -6.92
N GLU A 68 3.28 -14.03 -6.49
CA GLU A 68 4.66 -14.06 -5.99
C GLU A 68 4.73 -14.56 -4.54
N THR A 69 3.65 -14.35 -3.78
CA THR A 69 3.53 -14.85 -2.41
C THR A 69 2.50 -15.97 -2.34
N ILE A 70 2.95 -17.15 -1.91
CA ILE A 70 2.08 -18.31 -1.65
C ILE A 70 1.73 -18.29 -0.16
N ASP A 71 0.69 -17.53 0.19
CA ASP A 71 0.21 -17.28 1.56
C ASP A 71 -1.06 -18.07 1.92
N VAL A 72 -1.30 -19.17 1.22
CA VAL A 72 -2.41 -20.10 1.45
C VAL A 72 -1.87 -21.47 1.81
N ASN A 73 -2.33 -22.02 2.94
CA ASN A 73 -1.94 -23.37 3.38
C ASN A 73 -3.03 -24.41 3.13
N ASP A 74 -4.27 -23.97 2.87
CA ASP A 74 -5.46 -24.84 2.81
C ASP A 74 -5.88 -25.16 1.36
N LEU A 75 -4.91 -25.23 0.44
CA LEU A 75 -5.17 -25.64 -0.93
C LEU A 75 -5.45 -27.15 -1.00
N ILE A 76 -6.55 -27.50 -1.64
CA ILE A 76 -6.97 -28.88 -1.86
C ILE A 76 -6.53 -29.29 -3.26
N PHE A 77 -5.60 -30.23 -3.36
CA PHE A 77 -5.20 -30.79 -4.64
C PHE A 77 -6.34 -31.61 -5.25
N VAL A 78 -6.83 -31.19 -6.42
CA VAL A 78 -7.92 -31.85 -7.15
C VAL A 78 -7.36 -32.89 -8.11
N GLY A 79 -6.22 -32.60 -8.74
CA GLY A 79 -5.56 -33.48 -9.70
C GLY A 79 -4.65 -32.69 -10.65
N ASN A 80 -4.06 -33.39 -11.61
CA ASN A 80 -3.26 -32.78 -12.66
C ASN A 80 -3.97 -32.91 -14.01
N ARG A 81 -4.21 -31.78 -14.67
CA ARG A 81 -4.80 -31.70 -16.00
C ARG A 81 -3.85 -30.95 -16.93
N PRO A 82 -3.27 -31.63 -17.94
CA PRO A 82 -2.36 -30.99 -18.88
C PRO A 82 -2.95 -29.75 -19.54
N LEU A 83 -2.07 -28.83 -19.92
CA LEU A 83 -2.49 -27.59 -20.57
C LEU A 83 -3.10 -27.88 -21.94
N ASN A 84 -4.23 -27.24 -22.23
CA ASN A 84 -4.80 -27.21 -23.57
C ASN A 84 -4.04 -26.22 -24.47
N GLN A 85 -4.35 -26.21 -25.76
CA GLN A 85 -3.69 -25.33 -26.73
C GLN A 85 -3.78 -23.84 -26.37
N LYS A 86 -4.94 -23.36 -25.92
CA LYS A 86 -5.15 -21.94 -25.54
C LYS A 86 -4.33 -21.57 -24.30
N GLU A 87 -4.23 -22.46 -23.32
CA GLU A 87 -3.42 -22.28 -22.11
C GLU A 87 -1.93 -22.27 -22.44
N ALA A 88 -1.48 -23.15 -23.34
CA ALA A 88 -0.11 -23.16 -23.82
C ALA A 88 0.24 -21.87 -24.61
N GLU A 89 -0.68 -21.35 -25.42
CA GLU A 89 -0.50 -20.07 -26.13
C GLU A 89 -0.40 -18.87 -25.15
N ARG A 90 -1.14 -18.91 -24.03
CA ARG A 90 -1.07 -17.87 -22.98
C ARG A 90 0.28 -17.82 -22.27
N LEU A 91 0.97 -18.95 -22.12
CA LEU A 91 2.31 -19.01 -21.52
C LEU A 91 3.33 -18.17 -22.28
N LEU A 92 3.19 -18.04 -23.60
CA LEU A 92 4.14 -17.35 -24.47
C LEU A 92 4.06 -15.81 -24.38
N LYS A 93 3.08 -15.26 -23.66
CA LYS A 93 2.93 -13.81 -23.45
C LYS A 93 3.84 -13.33 -22.32
N THR A 94 4.45 -12.15 -22.47
CA THR A 94 5.43 -11.59 -21.52
C THR A 94 4.87 -11.39 -20.10
N ARG A 95 5.73 -11.52 -19.08
CA ARG A 95 5.40 -11.23 -17.67
C ARG A 95 5.37 -9.70 -17.50
N GLY A 96 4.25 -9.17 -17.00
CA GLY A 96 4.20 -7.83 -16.43
C GLY A 96 4.44 -7.98 -14.92
N THR A 97 5.52 -7.39 -14.43
CA THR A 97 5.90 -7.43 -13.01
C THR A 97 5.22 -6.29 -12.28
N ILE A 98 4.19 -6.63 -11.50
CA ILE A 98 3.81 -5.84 -10.32
C ILE A 98 4.12 -6.75 -9.14
N GLY A 99 5.15 -6.40 -8.39
CA GLY A 99 5.61 -7.18 -7.25
C GLY A 99 4.56 -7.25 -6.14
N GLY A 100 4.52 -8.37 -5.41
CA GLY A 100 3.82 -8.46 -4.12
C GLY A 100 2.41 -9.05 -4.13
N VAL A 101 1.90 -9.59 -5.25
CA VAL A 101 0.52 -10.09 -5.25
C VAL A 101 0.42 -11.45 -4.55
N SER A 102 -0.43 -11.50 -3.51
CA SER A 102 -0.69 -12.71 -2.71
C SER A 102 -1.64 -13.67 -3.42
N LEU A 103 -1.38 -14.98 -3.29
CA LEU A 103 -2.22 -16.02 -3.88
C LEU A 103 -3.62 -16.03 -3.25
N PHE A 104 -3.72 -15.77 -1.94
CA PHE A 104 -5.00 -15.63 -1.25
C PHE A 104 -5.89 -14.56 -1.90
N TYR A 105 -5.32 -13.41 -2.26
CA TYR A 105 -6.07 -12.32 -2.87
C TYR A 105 -6.70 -12.68 -4.22
N PHE A 106 -6.07 -13.55 -5.00
CA PHE A 106 -6.66 -14.06 -6.23
C PHE A 106 -7.78 -15.05 -5.94
N LEU A 107 -7.52 -16.02 -5.06
CA LEU A 107 -8.46 -17.08 -4.74
C LEU A 107 -9.75 -16.55 -4.12
N ILE A 108 -9.70 -15.42 -3.41
CA ILE A 108 -10.88 -14.80 -2.79
C ILE A 108 -11.71 -13.94 -3.77
N LYS A 109 -11.21 -13.62 -4.97
CA LYS A 109 -11.93 -12.76 -5.93
C LYS A 109 -13.35 -13.24 -6.25
N PRO A 110 -13.60 -14.54 -6.54
CA PRO A 110 -14.96 -15.00 -6.81
C PRO A 110 -15.92 -14.76 -5.64
N TYR A 111 -15.43 -14.90 -4.40
CA TYR A 111 -16.23 -14.62 -3.19
C TYR A 111 -16.55 -13.14 -3.04
N VAL A 112 -15.57 -12.26 -3.20
CA VAL A 112 -15.79 -10.80 -3.13
C VAL A 112 -16.80 -10.35 -4.17
N MET A 113 -16.68 -10.86 -5.41
CA MET A 113 -17.63 -10.58 -6.48
C MET A 113 -19.02 -11.12 -6.20
N TRP A 114 -19.11 -12.29 -5.57
CA TRP A 114 -20.38 -12.85 -5.14
C TRP A 114 -21.01 -11.97 -4.05
N LEU A 115 -20.24 -11.56 -3.04
CA LEU A 115 -20.71 -10.65 -1.99
C LEU A 115 -21.22 -9.34 -2.56
N ASP A 116 -20.50 -8.72 -3.49
CA ASP A 116 -20.90 -7.45 -4.10
C ASP A 116 -22.30 -7.51 -4.74
N ASN A 117 -22.66 -8.66 -5.32
CA ASN A 117 -23.99 -8.86 -5.92
C ASN A 117 -25.09 -9.21 -4.91
N HIS A 118 -24.75 -9.66 -3.69
CA HIS A 118 -25.73 -10.17 -2.71
C HIS A 118 -25.85 -9.28 -1.46
N ASP A 119 -24.74 -8.74 -1.00
CA ASP A 119 -24.59 -7.84 0.14
C ASP A 119 -23.35 -6.92 -0.05
N PRO A 120 -23.50 -5.80 -0.79
CA PRO A 120 -22.42 -4.87 -1.07
C PRO A 120 -21.74 -4.32 0.19
N LYS A 121 -22.51 -4.10 1.28
CA LYS A 121 -21.96 -3.59 2.53
C LYS A 121 -20.99 -4.58 3.17
N SER A 122 -21.32 -5.86 3.14
CA SER A 122 -20.43 -6.91 3.61
C SER A 122 -19.20 -7.07 2.70
N ALA A 123 -19.33 -6.83 1.39
CA ALA A 123 -18.19 -6.81 0.47
C ALA A 123 -17.18 -5.70 0.83
N ASP A 124 -17.68 -4.48 1.07
CA ASP A 124 -16.86 -3.34 1.47
C ASP A 124 -16.16 -3.57 2.81
N LEU A 125 -16.89 -4.08 3.80
CA LEU A 125 -16.32 -4.42 5.11
C LEU A 125 -15.21 -5.47 4.99
N TYR A 126 -15.47 -6.54 4.24
CA TYR A 126 -14.51 -7.63 4.05
C TYR A 126 -13.23 -7.15 3.35
N LEU A 127 -13.35 -6.35 2.28
CA LEU A 127 -12.20 -5.76 1.60
C LEU A 127 -11.43 -4.80 2.51
N GLY A 128 -12.12 -4.00 3.32
CA GLY A 128 -11.50 -3.11 4.30
C GLY A 128 -10.70 -3.88 5.36
N GLU A 129 -11.20 -5.02 5.83
CA GLU A 129 -10.47 -5.89 6.76
C GLU A 129 -9.24 -6.54 6.13
N LEU A 130 -9.33 -6.97 4.86
CA LEU A 130 -8.19 -7.52 4.13
C LEU A 130 -7.05 -6.50 3.98
N ARG A 131 -7.39 -5.27 3.56
CA ARG A 131 -6.42 -4.17 3.46
C ARG A 131 -5.73 -3.89 4.79
N LYS A 132 -6.50 -3.79 5.89
CA LYS A 132 -5.93 -3.59 7.24
C LYS A 132 -4.98 -4.72 7.67
N LYS A 133 -5.28 -5.97 7.32
CA LYS A 133 -4.40 -7.11 7.62
C LYS A 133 -3.11 -7.04 6.81
N GLU A 134 -3.21 -6.74 5.52
CA GLU A 134 -2.05 -6.57 4.65
C GLU A 134 -1.17 -5.41 5.12
N GLU A 135 -1.76 -4.29 5.50
CA GLU A 135 -1.06 -3.16 6.14
C GLU A 135 -0.32 -3.63 7.40
N ALA A 136 -1.00 -4.30 8.33
CA ALA A 136 -0.40 -4.78 9.57
C ALA A 136 0.71 -5.82 9.35
N GLU A 137 0.61 -6.65 8.31
CA GLU A 137 1.67 -7.60 7.94
C GLU A 137 2.85 -6.93 7.24
N SER A 138 2.59 -5.93 6.41
CA SER A 138 3.61 -5.09 5.80
C SER A 138 4.42 -4.35 6.87
N GLU A 139 3.75 -3.85 7.91
CA GLU A 139 4.38 -3.20 9.07
C GLU A 139 5.29 -4.16 9.86
N LYS A 140 4.93 -5.45 9.96
CA LYS A 140 5.73 -6.48 10.66
C LYS A 140 6.98 -6.91 9.90
N LYS A 141 6.96 -6.90 8.56
CA LYS A 141 8.07 -7.37 7.71
C LYS A 141 9.09 -6.28 7.38
N VAL A 142 8.79 -5.04 7.72
CA VAL A 142 9.65 -3.90 7.45
C VAL A 142 10.57 -3.65 8.64
N THR A 143 11.89 -3.68 8.41
CA THR A 143 12.81 -2.95 9.28
C THR A 143 12.48 -1.47 9.07
N PRO A 144 11.91 -0.76 10.06
CA PRO A 144 11.52 0.63 9.88
C PRO A 144 12.75 1.42 9.45
N LEU A 145 12.58 2.42 8.57
CA LEU A 145 13.59 3.44 8.37
C LEU A 145 14.03 3.90 9.76
N PRO A 146 15.29 3.67 10.17
CA PRO A 146 15.71 4.03 11.51
C PRO A 146 15.45 5.53 11.69
N SER A 147 14.92 5.94 12.84
CA SER A 147 14.58 7.35 13.07
C SER A 147 15.74 8.31 12.74
N LYS A 148 16.99 7.84 12.89
CA LYS A 148 18.19 8.58 12.48
C LYS A 148 18.22 8.90 10.98
N ALA A 149 17.88 7.94 10.12
CA ALA A 149 17.94 8.10 8.66
C ALA A 149 16.90 9.10 8.15
N PHE A 150 15.69 9.14 8.73
CA PHE A 150 14.69 10.17 8.42
C PHE A 150 15.26 11.58 8.67
N TRP A 151 15.83 11.81 9.85
CA TRP A 151 16.38 13.11 10.21
C TRP A 151 17.66 13.46 9.43
N GLU A 152 18.45 12.46 9.02
CA GLU A 152 19.60 12.67 8.11
C GLU A 152 19.13 13.25 6.77
N ILE A 153 18.00 12.79 6.22
CA ILE A 153 17.43 13.31 4.97
C ILE A 153 16.88 14.72 5.17
N ILE A 154 16.09 14.94 6.23
CA ILE A 154 15.57 16.29 6.57
C ILE A 154 16.71 17.29 6.78
N SER A 155 17.84 16.88 7.35
CA SER A 155 18.99 17.77 7.57
C SER A 155 19.69 18.24 6.29
N LEU A 156 19.32 17.71 5.13
CA LEU A 156 19.84 18.14 3.83
C LEU A 156 19.02 19.27 3.20
N ILE A 157 17.87 19.62 3.78
CA ILE A 157 17.06 20.74 3.32
C ILE A 157 17.85 22.05 3.50
N ASP A 158 17.94 22.82 2.42
CA ASP A 158 18.75 24.04 2.33
C ASP A 158 17.86 25.24 2.00
N PHE A 159 17.30 25.89 3.03
CA PHE A 159 16.33 26.99 2.86
C PHE A 159 16.87 28.19 2.08
N ASP A 160 18.19 28.31 1.91
CA ASP A 160 18.82 29.40 1.17
C ASP A 160 19.06 29.06 -0.32
N ALA A 161 18.76 27.83 -0.74
CA ALA A 161 18.90 27.37 -2.13
C ALA A 161 17.68 27.73 -2.99
N ASP A 162 17.86 27.74 -4.32
CA ASP A 162 16.77 27.96 -5.28
C ASP A 162 15.74 26.81 -5.25
N ASP A 163 16.24 25.57 -5.09
CA ASP A 163 15.45 24.40 -4.75
C ASP A 163 15.91 23.87 -3.37
N PRO A 164 15.18 24.20 -2.29
CA PRO A 164 15.53 23.77 -0.94
C PRO A 164 15.56 22.25 -0.73
N LEU A 165 14.89 21.48 -1.60
CA LEU A 165 14.73 20.03 -1.45
C LEU A 165 15.74 19.24 -2.26
N GLU A 166 16.44 19.84 -3.23
CA GLU A 166 17.33 19.16 -4.18
C GLU A 166 18.21 18.08 -3.51
N LYS A 167 19.00 18.46 -2.50
CA LYS A 167 19.91 17.52 -1.82
C LYS A 167 19.18 16.42 -1.06
N ALA A 168 18.03 16.73 -0.46
CA ALA A 168 17.21 15.76 0.26
C ALA A 168 16.55 14.77 -0.71
N ARG A 169 16.04 15.28 -1.84
CA ARG A 169 15.41 14.51 -2.91
C ARG A 169 16.41 13.56 -3.57
N ASP A 170 17.59 14.05 -3.98
CA ASP A 170 18.67 13.23 -4.54
C ASP A 170 19.07 12.10 -3.57
N LYS A 171 19.18 12.44 -2.28
CA LYS A 171 19.52 11.46 -1.25
C LYS A 171 18.44 10.39 -1.15
N LEU A 172 17.17 10.78 -1.17
CA LEU A 172 16.03 9.87 -1.05
C LEU A 172 15.87 9.01 -2.31
N ALA A 173 16.06 9.56 -3.51
CA ALA A 173 16.02 8.85 -4.80
C ALA A 173 17.12 7.77 -4.91
N SER A 174 18.27 7.99 -4.26
CA SER A 174 19.35 6.99 -4.16
C SER A 174 18.99 5.77 -3.29
N MET A 175 17.92 5.84 -2.49
CA MET A 175 17.46 4.75 -1.63
C MET A 175 16.57 3.77 -2.40
N THR A 176 16.12 2.70 -1.73
CA THR A 176 15.13 1.76 -2.32
C THR A 176 13.73 2.37 -2.29
N GLU A 177 12.85 2.01 -3.24
CA GLU A 177 11.44 2.45 -3.25
C GLU A 177 10.74 2.22 -1.90
N LYS A 178 11.00 1.05 -1.29
CA LYS A 178 10.49 0.71 0.05
C LYS A 178 10.93 1.70 1.13
N GLN A 179 12.15 2.25 1.03
CA GLN A 179 12.63 3.27 1.97
C GLN A 179 12.03 4.65 1.69
N ILE A 180 11.72 4.97 0.43
CA ILE A 180 10.99 6.20 0.07
C ILE A 180 9.57 6.16 0.65
N ILE A 181 8.86 5.04 0.47
CA ILE A 181 7.55 4.80 1.11
C ILE A 181 7.64 4.88 2.64
N GLN A 182 8.71 4.36 3.24
CA GLN A 182 8.91 4.48 4.70
C GLN A 182 9.18 5.91 5.14
N PHE A 183 9.92 6.70 4.35
CA PHE A 183 10.12 8.12 4.62
C PHE A 183 8.77 8.85 4.65
N GLU A 184 7.92 8.63 3.64
CA GLU A 184 6.57 9.22 3.58
C GLU A 184 5.72 8.81 4.79
N LYS A 185 5.70 7.52 5.12
CA LYS A 185 5.01 7.03 6.34
C LYS A 185 5.48 7.76 7.60
N VAL A 186 6.78 8.00 7.74
CA VAL A 186 7.33 8.68 8.91
C VAL A 186 6.98 10.17 8.89
N LEU A 187 7.05 10.83 7.73
CA LEU A 187 6.65 12.22 7.55
C LEU A 187 5.18 12.42 7.94
N ALA A 188 4.28 11.64 7.36
CA ALA A 188 2.86 11.68 7.64
C ALA A 188 2.54 11.47 9.14
N GLN A 189 3.23 10.52 9.80
CA GLN A 189 3.11 10.34 11.25
C GLN A 189 3.57 11.55 12.07
N LYS A 190 4.63 12.26 11.62
CA LYS A 190 5.15 13.45 12.30
C LYS A 190 4.17 14.61 12.17
N LEU A 191 3.62 14.83 10.98
CA LEU A 191 2.62 15.85 10.68
C LEU A 191 1.31 15.59 11.42
N TYR A 192 0.81 14.34 11.38
CA TYR A 192 -0.37 13.89 12.12
C TYR A 192 -0.25 14.15 13.63
N LYS A 193 0.95 13.96 14.20
CA LYS A 193 1.18 14.20 15.62
C LYS A 193 1.09 15.68 16.01
N LEU A 194 1.40 16.59 15.09
CA LEU A 194 1.27 18.03 15.29
C LEU A 194 -0.15 18.54 14.97
N ASP A 195 -0.99 17.74 14.31
CA ASP A 195 -2.39 18.07 14.04
C ASP A 195 -3.20 18.06 15.33
N THR A 196 -3.26 19.20 16.01
CA THR A 196 -4.02 19.38 17.25
C THR A 196 -4.46 20.84 17.36
N GLU A 197 -5.55 21.08 18.07
CA GLU A 197 -6.05 22.42 18.35
C GLU A 197 -4.98 23.31 19.03
N LYS A 198 -4.20 22.76 19.97
CA LYS A 198 -3.17 23.52 20.70
C LYS A 198 -2.07 24.07 19.79
N HIS A 199 -1.63 23.27 18.82
CA HIS A 199 -0.64 23.70 17.83
C HIS A 199 -1.27 24.69 16.84
N ALA A 200 -2.51 24.43 16.39
CA ALA A 200 -3.23 25.31 15.47
C ALA A 200 -3.49 26.71 16.06
N ARG A 201 -3.66 26.81 17.39
CA ARG A 201 -3.77 28.08 18.13
C ARG A 201 -2.46 28.89 18.20
N SER A 202 -1.35 28.33 17.74
CA SER A 202 0.00 28.84 17.99
C SER A 202 0.77 29.24 16.72
N ILE A 203 0.11 29.32 15.55
CA ILE A 203 0.74 29.59 14.25
C ILE A 203 0.76 31.07 13.82
N GLY A 204 0.46 32.00 14.73
CA GLY A 204 0.51 33.44 14.44
C GLY A 204 -0.85 34.03 14.09
N GLU A 205 -0.90 34.91 13.09
CA GLU A 205 -2.10 35.67 12.68
C GLU A 205 -3.21 34.75 12.16
N ALA A 206 -2.85 33.66 11.49
CA ALA A 206 -3.78 32.66 10.95
C ALA A 206 -4.17 31.58 11.99
N ALA A 207 -3.90 31.79 13.28
CA ALA A 207 -4.17 30.81 14.31
C ALA A 207 -5.65 30.46 14.44
N TYR A 208 -5.91 29.20 14.77
CA TYR A 208 -7.25 28.73 15.08
C TYR A 208 -7.81 29.48 16.32
N VAL A 209 -9.02 30.02 16.21
CA VAL A 209 -9.70 30.73 17.31
C VAL A 209 -10.90 29.92 17.79
N ASP A 210 -11.82 29.61 16.90
CA ASP A 210 -13.04 28.85 17.14
C ASP A 210 -13.61 28.37 15.79
N GLU A 211 -14.75 27.67 15.84
CA GLU A 211 -15.44 27.16 14.64
C GLU A 211 -16.10 28.27 13.79
N GLU A 212 -16.28 29.48 14.34
CA GLU A 212 -16.94 30.59 13.66
C GLU A 212 -15.95 31.49 12.91
N THR A 213 -14.68 31.48 13.34
CA THR A 213 -13.59 32.25 12.75
C THR A 213 -12.95 31.47 11.61
N PHE A 214 -12.66 32.17 10.50
CA PHE A 214 -11.95 31.55 9.38
C PHE A 214 -10.58 31.01 9.83
N PHE A 215 -10.33 29.75 9.50
CA PHE A 215 -9.07 29.06 9.74
C PHE A 215 -8.69 28.32 8.46
N SER A 216 -7.46 28.51 7.98
CA SER A 216 -6.95 27.84 6.79
C SER A 216 -6.34 26.49 7.17
N PRO A 217 -6.96 25.35 6.78
CA PRO A 217 -6.42 24.03 7.09
C PRO A 217 -5.06 23.80 6.41
N ASP A 218 -4.89 24.32 5.19
CA ASP A 218 -3.68 24.18 4.39
C ASP A 218 -2.51 24.92 5.01
N PHE A 219 -2.71 26.19 5.40
CA PHE A 219 -1.65 26.98 6.07
C PHE A 219 -1.16 26.29 7.35
N PHE A 220 -2.07 25.71 8.14
CA PHE A 220 -1.67 24.94 9.32
C PHE A 220 -0.90 23.66 8.97
N LEU A 221 -1.28 22.96 7.90
CA LEU A 221 -0.50 21.83 7.39
C LEU A 221 0.92 22.28 7.01
N TYR A 222 1.06 23.38 6.29
CA TYR A 222 2.35 23.87 5.80
C TYR A 222 3.23 24.42 6.93
N ALA A 223 2.64 25.02 7.97
CA ALA A 223 3.35 25.36 9.21
C ALA A 223 3.87 24.12 9.95
N ARG A 224 3.12 23.00 9.94
CA ARG A 224 3.58 21.71 10.49
C ARG A 224 4.73 21.14 9.64
N CYS A 225 4.68 21.28 8.33
CA CYS A 225 5.78 20.91 7.44
C CYS A 225 7.06 21.67 7.79
N LEU A 226 6.98 22.99 7.98
CA LEU A 226 8.12 23.80 8.40
C LEU A 226 8.68 23.37 9.76
N ALA A 227 7.83 23.00 10.72
CA ALA A 227 8.27 22.48 12.01
C ALA A 227 9.07 21.17 11.89
N VAL A 228 8.72 20.31 10.93
CA VAL A 228 9.48 19.09 10.62
C VAL A 228 10.78 19.45 9.88
N ALA A 229 10.70 20.33 8.87
CA ALA A 229 11.84 20.72 8.03
C ALA A 229 12.96 21.42 8.81
N LYS A 230 12.63 22.17 9.88
CA LYS A 230 13.60 22.75 10.83
C LYS A 230 14.40 21.70 11.62
N GLY A 231 14.08 20.43 11.46
CA GLY A 231 14.87 19.31 11.94
C GLY A 231 14.43 18.78 13.30
N LYS A 232 15.14 17.73 13.73
CA LYS A 232 14.77 16.88 14.86
C LYS A 232 14.51 17.65 16.15
N ASP A 233 15.46 18.48 16.56
CA ASP A 233 15.43 19.13 17.87
C ASP A 233 14.30 20.17 17.93
N PHE A 234 14.07 20.88 16.82
CA PHE A 234 12.96 21.83 16.69
C PHE A 234 11.61 21.09 16.74
N TYR A 235 11.45 20.04 15.94
CA TYR A 235 10.25 19.22 15.95
C TYR A 235 9.94 18.65 17.34
N GLU A 236 10.92 18.06 18.01
CA GLU A 236 10.74 17.47 19.33
C GLU A 236 10.42 18.52 20.41
N HIS A 237 10.91 19.75 20.24
CA HIS A 237 10.54 20.88 21.07
C HIS A 237 9.08 21.29 20.84
N VAL A 238 8.68 21.52 19.59
CA VAL A 238 7.30 21.88 19.21
C VAL A 238 6.28 20.86 19.73
N VAL A 239 6.56 19.56 19.58
CA VAL A 239 5.70 18.49 20.10
C VAL A 239 5.36 18.64 21.60
N LYS A 240 6.29 19.20 22.39
CA LYS A 240 6.13 19.40 23.84
C LYS A 240 5.61 20.81 24.16
N HIS A 241 5.82 21.74 23.24
CA HIS A 241 5.63 23.18 23.39
C HIS A 241 4.88 23.73 22.17
N PRO A 242 3.55 23.58 22.09
CA PRO A 242 2.77 24.05 20.95
C PRO A 242 3.00 25.53 20.61
N GLU A 243 3.29 26.36 21.62
CA GLU A 243 3.63 27.78 21.49
C GLU A 243 4.87 28.08 20.64
N ALA A 244 5.72 27.06 20.41
CA ALA A 244 6.92 27.12 19.60
C ALA A 244 6.69 26.79 18.12
N MET A 245 5.43 26.52 17.71
CA MET A 245 5.08 26.37 16.30
C MET A 245 5.63 27.55 15.46
N PRO A 246 6.05 27.30 14.21
CA PRO A 246 6.32 28.37 13.27
C PRO A 246 5.13 29.33 13.18
N LYS A 247 5.42 30.63 13.17
CA LYS A 247 4.41 31.69 13.13
C LYS A 247 4.53 32.42 11.82
N ASP A 248 3.41 32.56 11.13
CA ASP A 248 3.31 33.36 9.91
C ASP A 248 4.33 32.93 8.82
N ASP A 249 4.67 31.64 8.83
CA ASP A 249 5.72 31.03 8.01
C ASP A 249 5.40 29.55 7.76
N GLU A 250 5.77 29.04 6.59
CA GLU A 250 5.33 27.75 6.09
C GLU A 250 6.36 27.09 5.16
N PHE A 251 6.16 25.81 4.83
CA PHE A 251 7.02 25.07 3.90
C PHE A 251 6.25 23.91 3.26
N GLU A 252 5.37 24.25 2.32
CA GLU A 252 4.50 23.30 1.60
C GLU A 252 5.30 22.24 0.86
N GLU A 253 6.44 22.63 0.28
CA GLU A 253 7.27 21.82 -0.62
C GLU A 253 7.67 20.48 0.01
N LEU A 254 7.81 20.40 1.35
CA LEU A 254 8.13 19.15 2.03
C LEU A 254 7.16 18.00 1.68
N LEU A 255 5.90 18.31 1.35
CA LEU A 255 4.89 17.32 0.98
C LEU A 255 5.21 16.60 -0.34
N THR A 256 5.98 17.21 -1.24
CA THR A 256 6.32 16.62 -2.55
C THR A 256 7.59 15.78 -2.51
N LEU A 257 8.42 15.92 -1.47
CA LEU A 257 9.77 15.34 -1.39
C LEU A 257 9.81 13.83 -1.68
N ALA A 258 8.89 13.04 -1.12
CA ALA A 258 8.88 11.59 -1.32
C ALA A 258 8.40 11.20 -2.73
N ALA A 259 7.37 11.88 -3.24
CA ALA A 259 6.81 11.64 -4.56
C ALA A 259 7.85 11.96 -5.64
N GLU A 260 8.46 13.16 -5.58
CA GLU A 260 9.48 13.57 -6.55
C GLU A 260 10.69 12.64 -6.53
N ALA A 261 11.15 12.21 -5.36
CA ALA A 261 12.27 11.25 -5.25
C ALA A 261 11.93 9.87 -5.81
N PHE A 262 10.68 9.43 -5.71
CA PHE A 262 10.23 8.17 -6.29
C PHE A 262 10.12 8.25 -7.81
N GLU A 263 9.53 9.32 -8.32
CA GLU A 263 9.36 9.58 -9.76
C GLU A 263 10.71 9.73 -10.45
N GLU A 264 11.66 10.46 -9.84
CA GLU A 264 13.04 10.57 -10.33
C GLU A 264 13.74 9.20 -10.39
N LYS A 265 13.45 8.33 -9.41
CA LYS A 265 14.06 7.00 -9.32
C LYS A 265 13.51 6.02 -10.35
N THR A 266 12.20 6.02 -10.54
CA THR A 266 11.46 4.92 -11.19
C THR A 266 10.92 5.28 -12.56
N GLU A 267 10.79 6.57 -12.87
CA GLU A 267 10.01 7.08 -14.00
C GLU A 267 8.50 6.72 -13.93
N ASP A 268 8.03 6.16 -12.80
CA ASP A 268 6.63 5.81 -12.54
C ASP A 268 5.96 6.86 -11.63
N GLU A 269 4.64 7.02 -11.76
CA GLU A 269 3.84 7.95 -10.93
C GLU A 269 3.76 7.50 -9.47
N TRP A 270 3.79 8.45 -8.53
CA TRP A 270 3.58 8.18 -7.11
C TRP A 270 2.10 7.95 -6.76
N ASP A 271 1.74 6.74 -6.35
CA ASP A 271 0.37 6.37 -5.95
C ASP A 271 0.23 5.97 -4.47
N TYR A 272 1.31 6.12 -3.69
CA TYR A 272 1.34 5.67 -2.31
C TYR A 272 0.59 6.62 -1.37
N VAL A 273 -0.38 6.08 -0.63
CA VAL A 273 -1.15 6.81 0.40
C VAL A 273 -0.74 6.35 1.81
N PRO A 274 -0.30 7.26 2.70
CA PRO A 274 0.05 6.90 4.08
C PRO A 274 -1.18 6.51 4.91
N SER A 275 -1.00 5.57 5.85
CA SER A 275 -2.10 5.14 6.76
C SER A 275 -2.51 6.21 7.76
N LYS A 276 -1.63 7.18 8.03
CA LYS A 276 -1.95 8.42 8.73
C LYS A 276 -2.13 9.48 7.68
N ASP A 277 -3.37 9.95 7.56
CA ASP A 277 -3.68 11.13 6.79
C ASP A 277 -3.10 12.35 7.50
N TYR A 278 -2.20 13.07 6.84
CA TYR A 278 -1.55 14.25 7.40
C TYR A 278 -2.40 15.52 7.31
N GLU A 279 -3.54 15.46 6.61
CA GLU A 279 -4.46 16.58 6.45
C GLU A 279 -4.92 17.12 7.81
N THR A 280 -5.21 18.42 7.83
CA THR A 280 -5.66 19.10 9.04
C THR A 280 -7.02 18.55 9.47
N PHE A 281 -7.20 18.32 10.78
CA PHE A 281 -8.33 17.64 11.42
C PHE A 281 -8.34 16.10 11.37
N SER A 282 -7.41 15.46 10.64
CA SER A 282 -7.36 14.00 10.55
C SER A 282 -6.95 13.32 11.86
N ASN A 283 -6.27 14.03 12.77
CA ASN A 283 -6.08 13.61 14.15
C ASN A 283 -7.26 14.06 15.03
N GLU A 284 -8.41 13.39 14.88
CA GLU A 284 -9.62 13.70 15.66
C GLU A 284 -9.40 13.78 17.18
N ARG A 285 -8.43 13.06 17.73
CA ARG A 285 -8.12 13.11 19.17
C ARG A 285 -7.34 14.38 19.57
N GLY A 286 -6.60 14.97 18.63
CA GLY A 286 -5.88 16.23 18.82
C GLY A 286 -6.79 17.46 18.84
N TRP A 287 -8.03 17.30 18.37
CA TRP A 287 -9.04 18.36 18.24
C TRP A 287 -10.25 18.14 19.19
N ARG A 288 -10.06 17.38 20.27
CA ARG A 288 -11.05 17.11 21.31
C ARG A 288 -10.55 17.54 22.69
#